data_AF-A0A0Q6SRI8-F1
#
_entry.id   AF-A0A0Q6SRI8-F1
#
_cell.length_a   1.000
_cell.length_b   1.000
_cell.length_c   1.000
_cell.angle_alpha   90.00
_cell.angle_beta   90.00
_cell.angle_gamma   90.00
#
_symmetry.space_group_name_H-M   'P 1'
#
loop_
_entity.id
_entity.type
_entity.pdbx_description
1 polymer ?
#
loop_
_entity_poly.entity_id
_entity_poly.type
_entity_poly.pdbx_seq_one_letter_code
_entity_poly.pdbx_strand_id
1 'polypeptide(L)' 'MGCFEESKAELTEILRGFGEEAKGLYSVGAPMLAKGLSEDEIVNLLISLGRKKIIELLPDNRVRVLAELSG' A
#
# COMPACT_ATOMS: atom_id res chain seq x y z
N MET A 1 -6.02 -14.64 10.69
CA MET A 1 -7.02 -13.86 9.94
C MET A 1 -6.91 -12.44 10.47
N GLY A 2 -5.97 -11.67 9.92
CA GLY A 2 -5.75 -10.29 10.36
C GLY A 2 -6.92 -9.43 9.92
N CYS A 3 -7.39 -8.54 10.78
CA CYS A 3 -8.49 -7.66 10.43
C CYS A 3 -8.07 -6.76 9.26
N PHE A 4 -8.94 -6.58 8.27
CA PHE A 4 -8.69 -5.70 7.11
C PHE A 4 -8.20 -4.29 7.51
N GLU A 5 -8.64 -3.78 8.66
CA GLU A 5 -8.18 -2.50 9.22
C GLU A 5 -6.73 -2.55 9.75
N GLU A 6 -6.26 -3.67 10.30
CA GLU A 6 -4.84 -3.84 10.71
C GLU A 6 -3.94 -3.86 9.48
N SER A 7 -4.28 -4.67 8.48
CA SER A 7 -3.53 -4.76 7.21
C SER A 7 -3.47 -3.42 6.47
N LYS A 8 -4.53 -2.61 6.58
CA LYS A 8 -4.59 -1.25 6.02
C LYS A 8 -3.74 -0.26 6.81
N ALA A 9 -3.71 -0.36 8.13
CA ALA A 9 -2.82 0.45 8.97
C ALA A 9 -1.36 0.16 8.65
N GLU A 10 -0.97 -1.11 8.52
CA GLU A 10 0.39 -1.50 8.18
C GLU A 10 0.82 -1.02 6.78
N LEU A 11 -0.05 -1.18 5.77
CA LEU A 11 0.20 -0.63 4.44
C LEU A 11 0.36 0.89 4.49
N THR A 12 -0.45 1.57 5.30
CA THR A 12 -0.37 3.02 5.49
C THR A 12 0.95 3.43 6.13
N GLU A 13 1.46 2.70 7.12
CA GLU A 13 2.77 2.97 7.72
C GLU A 13 3.92 2.76 6.72
N ILE A 14 3.88 1.67 5.94
CA ILE A 14 4.86 1.41 4.88
C ILE A 14 4.87 2.56 3.87
N LEU A 15 3.69 2.99 3.43
CA LEU A 15 3.54 4.09 2.47
C LEU A 15 3.96 5.46 3.06
N ARG A 16 3.70 5.72 4.35
CA ARG A 16 4.20 6.92 5.05
C ARG A 16 5.72 7.01 5.01
N GLY A 17 6.42 5.89 5.14
CA GLY A 17 7.88 5.84 5.04
C GLY A 17 8.45 6.18 3.67
N PHE A 18 7.62 6.21 2.62
CA PHE A 18 8.06 6.43 1.24
C PHE A 18 7.99 7.88 0.76
N GLY A 19 7.26 8.75 1.46
CA GLY A 19 7.06 10.15 1.09
C GLY A 19 6.33 10.30 -0.27
N GLU A 20 6.58 11.41 -0.97
CA GLU A 20 5.95 11.73 -2.26
C GLU A 20 6.60 11.04 -3.49
N GLU A 21 7.67 10.28 -3.25
CA GLU A 21 8.38 9.56 -4.30
C GLU A 21 7.65 8.28 -4.70
N ALA A 22 7.54 8.05 -6.02
CA ALA A 22 7.03 6.79 -6.52
C ALA A 22 7.98 5.62 -6.18
N LYS A 23 7.49 4.57 -5.52
CA LYS A 23 8.25 3.36 -5.19
C LYS A 23 7.73 2.16 -5.97
N GLY A 24 8.58 1.16 -6.18
CA GLY A 24 8.16 -0.08 -6.82
C GLY A 24 7.22 -0.88 -5.93
N LEU A 25 6.19 -1.49 -6.51
CA LEU A 25 5.22 -2.35 -5.82
C LEU A 25 5.90 -3.50 -5.09
N TYR A 26 7.02 -4.02 -5.59
CA TYR A 26 7.82 -5.02 -4.88
C TYR A 26 8.29 -4.53 -3.50
N SER A 27 8.69 -3.26 -3.39
CA SER A 27 9.15 -2.68 -2.11
C SER A 27 8.01 -2.53 -1.09
N VAL A 28 6.76 -2.52 -1.57
CA VAL A 28 5.53 -2.45 -0.76
C VAL A 28 5.02 -3.85 -0.43
N GLY A 29 4.99 -4.74 -1.43
CA GLY A 29 4.44 -6.08 -1.31
C GLY A 29 5.33 -7.03 -0.52
N ALA A 30 6.65 -6.97 -0.69
CA ALA A 30 7.58 -7.84 0.04
C ALA A 30 7.42 -7.78 1.58
N PRO A 31 7.35 -6.60 2.23
CA PRO A 31 7.11 -6.53 3.67
C PRO A 31 5.70 -6.98 4.08
N MET A 32 4.69 -6.81 3.23
CA MET A 32 3.33 -7.31 3.50
C MET A 32 3.24 -8.83 3.42
N LEU A 33 3.90 -9.44 2.42
CA LEU A 33 4.03 -10.89 2.30
C LEU A 33 4.76 -11.48 3.52
N ALA A 34 5.85 -10.82 3.96
CA ALA A 34 6.59 -11.24 5.15
C ALA A 34 5.76 -11.16 6.45
N LYS A 35 4.74 -10.30 6.48
CA LYS A 35 3.75 -10.20 7.58
C LYS A 35 2.61 -11.21 7.46
N GLY A 36 2.59 -12.03 6.41
CA GLY A 36 1.63 -13.12 6.21
C GLY A 36 0.38 -12.72 5.43
N LEU A 37 0.36 -11.56 4.78
CA LEU A 37 -0.71 -11.21 3.84
C LEU A 37 -0.52 -11.98 2.53
N SER A 38 -1.61 -12.37 1.91
CA SER A 38 -1.60 -12.94 0.56
C SER A 38 -1.48 -11.86 -0.52
N GLU A 39 -1.02 -12.24 -1.71
CA GLU A 39 -0.98 -11.34 -2.87
C GLU A 39 -2.36 -10.75 -3.19
N ASP A 40 -3.42 -11.55 -3.11
CA ASP A 40 -4.80 -11.08 -3.33
C ASP A 40 -5.22 -10.02 -2.31
N GLU A 41 -4.88 -10.19 -1.02
CA GLU A 41 -5.16 -9.19 0.02
C GLU A 41 -4.40 -7.89 -0.24
N ILE A 42 -3.13 -7.98 -0.63
CA ILE A 42 -2.29 -6.83 -0.97
C ILE A 42 -2.89 -6.06 -2.16
N VAL A 43 -3.24 -6.77 -3.23
CA VAL A 43 -3.85 -6.16 -4.43
C VAL A 43 -5.18 -5.49 -4.08
N ASN A 44 -6.04 -6.16 -3.30
CA ASN A 44 -7.31 -5.59 -2.87
C ASN A 44 -7.13 -4.31 -2.03
N LEU A 45 -6.14 -4.28 -1.13
CA LEU A 45 -5.80 -3.10 -0.34
C LEU A 45 -5.30 -1.95 -1.23
N LEU A 46 -4.39 -2.22 -2.17
CA LEU A 46 -3.88 -1.22 -3.10
C LEU A 46 -5.02 -0.63 -3.97
N ILE A 47 -5.91 -1.48 -4.49
CA ILE A 47 -7.08 -1.01 -5.26
C ILE A 47 -8.00 -0.14 -4.38
N SER A 48 -8.24 -0.55 -3.13
CA SER A 48 -9.07 0.20 -2.18
C SER A 48 -8.49 1.59 -1.88
N LEU A 49 -7.18 1.68 -1.67
CA LEU A 49 -6.48 2.97 -1.46
C LEU A 49 -6.47 3.83 -2.73
N GLY A 50 -6.29 3.22 -3.90
CA GLY A 50 -6.38 3.92 -5.19
C GLY A 50 -7.77 4.52 -5.43
N ARG A 51 -8.84 3.79 -5.11
CA ARG A 51 -10.22 4.31 -5.18
C ARG A 51 -10.46 5.49 -4.23
N LYS A 52 -9.80 5.50 -3.08
CA LYS A 52 -9.84 6.61 -2.12
C LYS A 52 -8.93 7.78 -2.49
N LYS A 53 -8.23 7.71 -3.63
CA LYS A 53 -7.21 8.69 -4.08
C LYS A 53 -6.11 8.95 -3.05
N ILE A 54 -5.82 7.94 -2.24
CA ILE A 54 -4.72 7.98 -1.26
C ILE A 54 -3.40 7.65 -1.94
N ILE A 55 -3.43 6.71 -2.89
CA ILE A 55 -2.31 6.34 -3.73
C ILE A 55 -2.68 6.42 -5.20
N GLU A 56 -1.66 6.52 -6.05
CA GLU A 56 -1.72 6.34 -7.48
C GLU A 56 -0.88 5.13 -7.87
N LEU A 57 -1.48 4.21 -8.62
CA LEU A 57 -0.75 3.14 -9.29
C LEU A 57 -0.23 3.68 -10.62
N LEU A 58 1.08 3.73 -10.73
CA LEU A 58 1.79 4.23 -11.90
C LEU A 58 2.18 3.06 -12.82
N PRO A 59 2.40 3.33 -14.12
CA PRO A 59 3.05 2.36 -15.01
C PRO A 59 4.40 1.90 -14.43
N ASP A 60 4.88 0.76 -14.90
CA ASP A 60 6.10 0.08 -14.43
C ASP A 60 6.03 -0.49 -13.01
N ASN A 61 4.84 -0.89 -12.56
CA ASN A 61 4.61 -1.47 -11.23
C ASN A 61 5.09 -0.54 -10.11
N ARG A 62 4.75 0.75 -10.20
CA ARG A 62 5.09 1.75 -9.18
C ARG A 62 3.84 2.25 -8.48
N VAL A 63 4.01 2.72 -7.26
CA VAL A 63 2.98 3.37 -6.46
C VAL A 63 3.51 4.70 -5.94
N ARG A 64 2.68 5.74 -6.00
CA ARG A 64 2.94 7.05 -5.41
C ARG A 64 1.84 7.35 -4.39
N VAL A 65 2.19 7.99 -3.28
CA VAL A 65 1.22 8.52 -2.33
C VAL A 65 0.75 9.89 -2.83
N LEU A 66 -0.57 10.08 -2.93
CA LEU A 66 -1.19 11.30 -3.50
C LEU A 66 -1.69 12.28 -2.45
N ALA A 67 -2.18 11.77 -1.32
CA ALA A 67 -2.64 12.57 -0.21
C ALA A 67 -1.77 12.27 0.99
N GLU A 68 -1.49 13.28 1.82
CA GLU A 68 -0.97 12.99 3.15
C GLU A 68 -1.87 11.93 3.77
N LEU A 69 -1.26 10.83 4.19
CA LEU A 69 -1.90 9.82 5.01
C LEU A 69 -2.16 10.49 6.36
N SER A 70 -3.15 11.37 6.43
CA SER A 70 -3.57 12.07 7.64
C SER A 70 -4.31 11.05 8.51
N GLY A 71 -3.52 10.38 9.35
CA GLY A 71 -3.95 9.60 10.51
C GLY A 71 -3.29 10.20 11.74
#